data_AF-A0A0C3E932-F1
#
_entry.id   AF-A0A0C3E932-F1
#
_cell.length_a   1.000
_cell.length_b   1.000
_cell.length_c   1.000
_cell.angle_alpha   90.00
_cell.angle_beta   90.00
_cell.angle_gamma   90.00
#
_symmetry.space_group_name_H-M   'P 1'
#
loop_
_entity.id
_entity.type
_entity.pdbx_description
1 polymer ?
#
loop_
_entity_poly.entity_id
_entity_poly.type
_entity_poly.pdbx_seq_one_letter_code
_entity_poly.pdbx_strand_id
1 'polypeptide(L)'
;LLRNSENLQGYRIPGVTQKIIVSLYADDMTIYLSKTDSYIELLKILTKWCTASGTKFNIEKTEVIPTRTKPHRQCVITTRCINPSDPPLPQEVRITEDENAVRNLGAWIGNEAKEVTPWELILDKVRTTLQRWNRGHPTLDAKRHIVQKFTGGMTQFLTKAQGMPHQIEDALVKITL
;
A
#
# COMPACT_ATOMS: atom_id res chain seq x y z
N LEU A 1 -9.65 20.08 8.38
CA LEU A 1 -9.71 19.53 9.75
C LEU A 1 -8.42 18.78 10.09
N LEU A 2 -8.10 17.66 9.45
CA LEU A 2 -6.89 16.87 9.78
C LEU A 2 -5.57 17.64 9.61
N ARG A 3 -5.34 18.30 8.46
CA ARG A 3 -4.08 19.02 8.19
C ARG A 3 -3.85 20.24 9.10
N ASN A 4 -4.91 20.80 9.66
CA ASN A 4 -4.87 21.97 10.53
C ASN A 4 -4.91 21.58 12.02
N SER A 5 -4.92 20.29 12.34
CA SER A 5 -4.89 19.84 13.74
C SER A 5 -3.49 20.05 14.31
N GLU A 6 -3.42 20.71 15.47
CA GLU A 6 -2.18 20.88 16.24
C GLU A 6 -1.75 19.58 16.91
N ASN A 7 -2.73 18.74 17.26
CA ASN A 7 -2.54 17.46 17.96
C ASN A 7 -2.15 16.30 17.03
N LEU A 8 -2.14 16.50 15.70
CA LEU A 8 -1.70 15.52 14.72
C LEU A 8 -0.44 16.02 13.99
N GLN A 9 0.67 15.36 14.26
CA GLN A 9 1.96 15.64 13.64
C GLN A 9 2.12 14.89 12.31
N GLY A 10 1.61 13.67 12.19
CA GLY A 10 1.82 12.80 11.05
C GLY A 10 3.30 12.55 10.73
N TYR A 11 3.62 12.35 9.46
CA TYR A 11 4.97 12.04 8.99
C TYR A 11 5.70 13.27 8.47
N ARG A 12 7.00 13.36 8.77
CA ARG A 12 7.94 14.27 8.10
C ARG A 12 8.88 13.45 7.25
N ILE A 13 8.80 13.63 5.93
CA ILE A 13 9.65 12.93 4.98
C ILE A 13 10.80 13.87 4.57
N PRO A 14 12.07 13.43 4.67
CA PRO A 14 13.19 14.22 4.18
C PRO A 14 12.98 14.67 2.72
N GLY A 15 13.18 15.96 2.45
CA GLY A 15 12.96 16.54 1.11
C GLY A 15 11.52 16.96 0.80
N VAL A 16 10.55 16.67 1.68
CA VAL A 16 9.16 17.15 1.54
C VAL A 16 8.89 18.25 2.56
N THR A 17 8.56 19.45 2.09
CA THR A 17 8.37 20.64 2.95
C THR A 17 7.16 20.52 3.88
N GLN A 18 6.10 19.82 3.44
CA GLN A 18 4.87 19.67 4.21
C GLN A 18 4.82 18.32 4.94
N LYS A 19 4.37 18.34 6.19
CA LYS A 19 4.03 17.12 6.92
C LYS A 19 2.89 16.38 6.22
N ILE A 20 2.96 15.05 6.18
CA ILE A 20 1.94 14.20 5.60
C ILE A 20 1.11 13.63 6.74
N ILE A 21 -0.17 14.00 6.79
CA ILE A 21 -1.14 13.47 7.77
C ILE A 21 -2.17 12.59 7.07
N VAL A 22 -2.59 12.97 5.87
CA VAL A 22 -3.63 12.27 5.13
C VAL A 22 -3.34 12.31 3.63
N SER A 23 -3.49 11.15 3.00
CA SER A 23 -3.53 10.96 1.54
C SER A 23 -4.91 10.45 1.16
N LEU A 24 -5.50 11.03 0.11
CA LEU A 24 -6.83 10.67 -0.40
C LEU A 24 -6.71 10.35 -1.87
N TYR A 25 -7.29 9.23 -2.29
CA TYR A 25 -7.40 8.86 -3.69
C TYR A 25 -8.76 8.19 -3.92
N ALA A 26 -9.66 8.87 -4.62
CA ALA A 26 -11.07 8.48 -4.70
C ALA A 26 -11.67 8.27 -3.29
N ASP A 27 -12.15 7.07 -2.98
CA ASP A 27 -12.67 6.66 -1.67
C ASP A 27 -11.60 6.12 -0.71
N ASP A 28 -10.40 5.80 -1.21
CA ASP A 28 -9.29 5.33 -0.38
C ASP A 28 -8.69 6.49 0.42
N MET A 29 -8.69 6.33 1.75
CA MET A 29 -8.09 7.26 2.70
C MET A 29 -6.95 6.58 3.46
N THR A 30 -5.75 7.15 3.37
CA THR A 30 -4.59 6.73 4.17
C THR A 30 -4.23 7.83 5.16
N ILE A 31 -4.13 7.48 6.44
CA ILE A 31 -3.76 8.41 7.51
C ILE A 31 -2.39 8.00 8.05
N TYR A 32 -1.53 8.99 8.25
CA TYR A 32 -0.19 8.82 8.79
C TYR A 32 -0.14 9.43 10.18
N LEU A 33 0.21 8.62 11.18
CA LEU A 33 0.25 9.04 12.58
C LEU A 33 1.66 8.85 13.13
N SER A 34 2.19 9.89 13.77
CA SER A 34 3.36 9.78 14.63
C SER A 34 3.04 8.90 15.85
N LYS A 35 4.07 8.30 16.45
CA LYS A 35 3.96 7.56 17.73
C LYS A 35 3.36 8.38 18.89
N THR A 36 3.38 9.71 18.78
CA THR A 36 2.86 10.65 19.77
C THR A 36 1.46 11.16 19.43
N ASP A 37 0.96 10.90 18.22
CA ASP A 37 -0.36 11.37 17.82
C ASP A 37 -1.43 10.59 18.56
N SER A 38 -2.53 11.27 18.93
CA SER A 38 -3.64 10.63 19.60
C SER A 38 -4.66 10.07 18.60
N TYR A 39 -4.95 8.79 18.73
CA TYR A 39 -6.01 8.10 18.01
C TYR A 39 -7.39 8.63 18.40
N ILE A 40 -7.61 9.01 19.66
CA ILE A 40 -8.87 9.63 20.09
C ILE A 40 -9.11 10.94 19.34
N GLU A 41 -8.10 11.80 19.26
CA GLU A 41 -8.21 13.09 18.56
C GLU A 41 -8.46 12.89 17.06
N LEU A 42 -7.81 11.88 16.46
CA LEU A 42 -8.12 11.48 15.10
C LEU A 42 -9.60 11.09 14.94
N LEU A 43 -10.09 10.18 15.79
CA LEU A 43 -11.47 9.72 15.74
C LEU A 43 -12.47 10.86 15.91
N LYS A 44 -12.23 11.80 16.83
CA LYS A 44 -13.08 12.99 16.99
C LYS A 44 -13.20 13.79 15.69
N ILE A 45 -12.08 14.00 15.00
CA ILE A 45 -12.06 14.72 13.72
C ILE A 45 -12.81 13.94 12.65
N LEU A 46 -12.56 12.63 12.56
CA LEU A 46 -13.20 11.76 11.57
C LEU A 46 -14.71 11.65 11.79
N THR A 47 -15.16 11.47 13.04
CA THR A 47 -16.58 11.42 13.38
C THR A 47 -17.28 12.73 13.03
N LYS A 48 -16.69 13.87 13.37
CA LYS A 48 -17.25 15.18 13.01
C LYS A 48 -17.39 15.34 11.49
N TRP A 49 -16.38 14.90 10.75
CA TRP A 49 -16.44 14.92 9.30
C TRP A 49 -17.53 14.00 8.75
N CYS A 50 -17.61 12.74 9.23
CA CYS A 50 -18.66 11.78 8.88
C CYS A 50 -20.07 12.32 9.14
N THR A 51 -20.30 12.97 10.28
CA THR A 51 -21.60 13.58 10.61
C THR A 51 -21.95 14.69 9.63
N ALA A 52 -20.97 15.49 9.21
CA ALA A 52 -21.20 16.59 8.27
C ALA A 52 -21.36 16.13 6.82
N SER A 53 -20.63 15.09 6.40
CA SER A 53 -20.65 14.58 5.02
C SER A 53 -21.70 13.49 4.78
N GLY A 54 -22.22 12.86 5.84
CA GLY A 54 -23.10 11.68 5.75
C GLY A 54 -22.36 10.39 5.37
N THR A 55 -21.03 10.41 5.28
CA THR A 55 -20.23 9.23 4.91
C THR A 55 -19.85 8.39 6.12
N LYS A 56 -19.72 7.07 5.94
CA LYS A 56 -19.28 6.14 6.99
C LYS A 56 -18.02 5.40 6.57
N PHE A 57 -17.01 5.38 7.43
CA PHE A 57 -15.81 4.56 7.21
C PHE A 57 -16.14 3.08 7.38
N ASN A 58 -15.55 2.25 6.50
CA ASN A 58 -15.65 0.81 6.62
C ASN A 58 -14.54 0.30 7.55
N ILE A 59 -14.89 0.11 8.83
CA ILE A 59 -13.94 -0.28 9.87
C ILE A 59 -13.33 -1.66 9.58
N GLU A 60 -14.11 -2.59 9.03
CA GLU A 60 -13.64 -3.94 8.68
C GLU A 60 -12.59 -3.93 7.57
N LYS A 61 -12.60 -2.90 6.71
CA LYS A 61 -11.57 -2.68 5.68
C LYS A 61 -10.41 -1.81 6.17
N THR A 62 -10.48 -1.25 7.39
CA THR A 62 -9.41 -0.42 7.93
C THR A 62 -8.26 -1.30 8.38
N GLU A 63 -7.09 -1.06 7.80
CA GLU A 63 -5.86 -1.74 8.17
C GLU A 63 -4.84 -0.75 8.76
N VAL A 64 -4.16 -1.16 9.83
CA VAL A 64 -3.13 -0.37 10.52
C VAL A 64 -1.79 -1.07 10.36
N ILE A 65 -0.81 -0.35 9.82
CA ILE A 65 0.55 -0.85 9.63
C ILE A 65 1.46 -0.10 10.61
N PRO A 66 1.84 -0.69 11.76
CA PRO A 66 2.81 -0.07 12.64
C PRO A 66 4.18 -0.10 11.96
N THR A 67 4.84 1.06 11.82
CA THR A 67 6.13 1.16 11.12
C THR A 67 7.26 1.47 12.09
N ARG A 68 8.50 1.59 11.60
CA ARG A 68 9.71 1.93 12.36
C ARG A 68 10.31 0.72 13.10
N THR A 69 10.60 0.82 14.39
CA THR A 69 11.41 -0.17 15.12
C THR A 69 10.60 -1.40 15.53
N LYS A 70 11.18 -2.60 15.42
CA LYS A 70 10.55 -3.87 15.82
C LYS A 70 9.91 -3.86 17.23
N PRO A 71 10.54 -3.31 18.29
CA PRO A 71 9.90 -3.21 19.60
C PRO A 71 8.62 -2.37 19.61
N HIS A 72 8.59 -1.27 18.85
CA HIS A 72 7.38 -0.44 18.71
C HIS A 72 6.28 -1.19 17.96
N ARG A 73 6.62 -1.87 16.86
CA ARG A 73 5.65 -2.68 16.10
C ARG A 73 5.04 -3.76 16.98
N GLN A 74 5.87 -4.50 17.71
CA GLN A 74 5.41 -5.53 18.64
C GLN A 74 4.52 -4.95 19.75
N CYS A 75 4.87 -3.78 20.29
CA CYS A 75 4.06 -3.11 21.28
C CYS A 75 2.67 -2.75 20.73
N VAL A 76 2.59 -2.17 19.52
CA VAL A 76 1.30 -1.83 18.89
C VAL A 76 0.49 -3.08 18.57
N ILE A 77 1.12 -4.15 18.06
CA ILE A 77 0.44 -5.42 17.75
C ILE A 77 -0.15 -6.05 19.03
N THR A 78 0.64 -6.10 20.11
CA THR A 78 0.22 -6.74 21.37
C THR A 78 -0.78 -5.91 22.15
N THR A 79 -0.57 -4.59 22.26
CA THR A 79 -1.43 -3.71 23.06
C THR A 79 -2.64 -3.18 22.27
N ARG A 80 -2.56 -3.24 20.93
CA ARG A 80 -3.48 -2.55 20.01
C ARG A 80 -3.52 -1.03 20.23
N CYS A 81 -2.53 -0.43 20.91
CA CYS A 81 -2.47 1.01 21.16
C CYS A 81 -1.41 1.67 20.27
N ILE A 82 -1.78 2.72 19.53
CA ILE A 82 -0.82 3.53 18.75
C ILE A 82 0.03 4.38 19.69
N ASN A 83 -0.66 5.10 20.58
CA ASN A 83 -0.08 5.83 21.69
C ASN A 83 -0.44 5.08 22.99
N PRO A 84 0.51 4.83 23.91
CA PRO A 84 0.23 4.13 25.18
C PRO A 84 -0.84 4.79 26.06
N SER A 85 -1.12 6.08 25.88
CA SER A 85 -2.17 6.79 26.62
C SER A 85 -3.56 6.70 25.98
N ASP A 86 -3.67 6.13 24.77
CA ASP A 86 -4.94 5.97 24.07
C ASP A 86 -5.56 4.58 24.32
N PRO A 87 -6.88 4.45 24.19
CA PRO A 87 -7.55 3.16 24.20
C PRO A 87 -7.09 2.28 23.03
N PRO A 88 -7.19 0.94 23.18
CA PRO A 88 -6.85 0.01 22.12
C PRO A 88 -7.73 0.22 20.89
N LEU A 89 -7.17 -0.05 19.72
CA LEU A 89 -7.86 -0.07 18.44
C LEU A 89 -9.03 -1.06 18.48
N PRO A 90 -10.20 -0.72 17.89
CA PRO A 90 -11.36 -1.61 17.80
C PRO A 90 -10.97 -2.97 17.22
N GLN A 91 -11.58 -4.06 17.67
CA GLN A 91 -11.20 -5.43 17.27
C GLN A 91 -11.36 -5.67 15.76
N GLU A 92 -12.28 -4.96 15.15
CA GLU A 92 -12.60 -5.00 13.73
C GLU A 92 -11.49 -4.38 12.86
N VAL A 93 -10.63 -3.53 13.45
CA VAL A 93 -9.47 -2.96 12.75
C VAL A 93 -8.37 -4.01 12.69
N ARG A 94 -7.93 -4.33 11.48
CA ARG A 94 -6.82 -5.26 11.27
C ARG A 94 -5.50 -4.55 11.52
N ILE A 95 -4.62 -5.14 12.32
CA ILE A 95 -3.24 -4.67 12.49
C ILE A 95 -2.34 -5.62 11.69
N THR A 96 -1.55 -5.07 10.78
CA THR A 96 -0.66 -5.85 9.91
C THR A 96 0.61 -6.18 10.65
N GLU A 97 0.88 -7.49 10.80
CA GLU A 97 2.10 -8.01 11.40
C GLU A 97 3.29 -7.92 10.44
N ASP A 98 4.49 -8.14 10.95
CA ASP A 98 5.69 -8.28 10.12
C ASP A 98 5.52 -9.45 9.13
N GLU A 99 6.25 -9.39 8.01
CA GLU A 99 6.18 -10.32 6.87
C GLU A 99 4.85 -10.30 6.07
N ASN A 100 3.83 -9.63 6.59
CA ASN A 100 2.57 -9.40 5.90
C ASN A 100 2.53 -8.01 5.23
N ALA A 101 1.75 -7.89 4.15
CA ALA A 101 1.58 -6.65 3.43
C ALA A 101 0.13 -6.36 3.10
N VAL A 102 -0.19 -5.07 3.05
CA VAL A 102 -1.49 -4.50 2.71
C VAL A 102 -1.44 -3.93 1.32
N ARG A 103 -2.48 -4.16 0.52
CA ARG A 103 -2.59 -3.54 -0.79
C ARG A 103 -3.15 -2.12 -0.66
N ASN A 104 -2.36 -1.12 -1.03
CA ASN A 104 -2.74 0.29 -1.07
C ASN A 104 -2.42 0.88 -2.44
N LEU A 105 -3.44 1.34 -3.17
CA LEU A 105 -3.33 1.88 -4.54
C LEU A 105 -2.55 1.00 -5.52
N GLY A 106 -2.64 -0.32 -5.36
CA GLY A 106 -1.95 -1.29 -6.21
C GLY A 106 -0.52 -1.63 -5.79
N ALA A 107 0.06 -0.91 -4.82
CA ALA A 107 1.30 -1.27 -4.15
C ALA A 107 1.03 -2.11 -2.91
N TRP A 108 2.03 -2.85 -2.45
CA TRP A 108 1.97 -3.73 -1.28
C TRP A 108 2.86 -3.19 -0.15
N ILE A 109 2.24 -2.64 0.89
CA ILE A 109 2.94 -1.97 1.99
C ILE A 109 2.96 -2.90 3.21
N GLY A 110 4.15 -3.21 3.71
CA GLY A 110 4.32 -4.08 4.88
C GLY A 110 5.76 -4.03 5.40
N ASN A 111 5.96 -4.35 6.67
CA ASN A 111 7.31 -4.46 7.23
C ASN A 111 7.86 -5.86 6.92
N GLU A 112 9.10 -5.95 6.45
CA GLU A 112 9.77 -7.22 6.16
C GLU A 112 8.96 -8.10 5.17
N ALA A 113 8.07 -7.49 4.39
CA ALA A 113 7.26 -8.17 3.40
C ALA A 113 8.12 -8.66 2.23
N LYS A 114 7.79 -9.84 1.70
CA LYS A 114 8.49 -10.41 0.55
C LYS A 114 8.25 -9.56 -0.69
N GLU A 115 9.31 -8.99 -1.24
CA GLU A 115 9.26 -8.13 -2.43
C GLU A 115 8.77 -8.86 -3.69
N VAL A 116 8.80 -10.19 -3.71
CA VAL A 116 8.44 -11.05 -4.86
C VAL A 116 6.93 -11.26 -4.97
N THR A 117 6.23 -11.40 -3.85
CA THR A 117 4.80 -11.76 -3.82
C THR A 117 3.91 -10.85 -4.66
N PRO A 118 4.10 -9.51 -4.68
CA PRO A 118 3.37 -8.60 -5.56
C PRO A 118 3.47 -8.94 -7.06
N TRP A 119 4.59 -9.54 -7.47
CA TRP A 119 4.92 -9.79 -8.86
C TRP A 119 4.36 -11.11 -9.40
N GLU A 120 4.03 -12.08 -8.55
CA GLU A 120 3.55 -13.40 -8.97
C GLU A 120 2.32 -13.29 -9.89
N LEU A 121 1.32 -12.52 -9.47
CA LEU A 121 0.10 -12.28 -10.26
C LEU A 121 0.39 -11.54 -11.58
N ILE A 122 1.39 -10.66 -11.59
CA ILE A 122 1.79 -9.93 -12.80
C ILE A 122 2.50 -10.87 -13.77
N LEU A 123 3.42 -11.71 -13.28
CA LEU A 123 4.12 -12.71 -14.09
C LEU A 123 3.15 -13.69 -14.74
N ASP A 124 2.16 -14.19 -13.99
CA ASP A 124 1.13 -15.07 -14.53
C ASP A 124 0.25 -14.38 -15.57
N LYS A 125 -0.12 -13.11 -15.32
CA LYS A 125 -0.89 -12.33 -16.29
C LYS A 125 -0.09 -12.05 -17.57
N VAL A 126 1.19 -11.72 -17.46
CA VAL A 126 2.10 -11.54 -18.60
C VAL A 126 2.19 -12.85 -19.38
N ARG A 127 2.51 -13.96 -18.72
CA ARG A 127 2.62 -15.30 -19.33
C ARG A 127 1.34 -15.67 -20.09
N THR A 128 0.19 -15.56 -19.44
CA THR A 128 -1.11 -15.90 -20.03
C THR A 128 -1.43 -15.02 -21.24
N THR A 129 -1.09 -13.73 -21.15
CA THR A 129 -1.31 -12.77 -22.24
C THR A 129 -0.44 -13.11 -23.45
N LEU A 130 0.86 -13.35 -23.25
CA LEU A 130 1.78 -13.72 -24.32
C LEU A 130 1.38 -15.06 -24.96
N GLN A 131 1.02 -16.06 -24.16
CA GLN A 131 0.52 -17.35 -24.66
C GLN A 131 -0.73 -17.18 -25.53
N ARG A 132 -1.68 -16.31 -25.12
CA ARG A 132 -2.88 -16.01 -25.90
C ARG A 132 -2.54 -15.38 -27.25
N TRP A 133 -1.64 -14.40 -27.27
CA TRP A 133 -1.24 -13.74 -28.52
C TRP A 133 -0.40 -14.65 -29.43
N ASN A 134 0.39 -15.56 -28.86
CA ASN A 134 1.20 -16.49 -29.65
C ASN A 134 0.35 -17.47 -30.48
N ARG A 135 -0.90 -17.74 -30.08
CA ARG A 135 -1.86 -18.54 -30.88
C ARG A 135 -2.21 -17.90 -32.23
N GLY A 136 -2.01 -16.60 -32.37
CA GLY A 136 -2.22 -15.87 -33.62
C GLY A 136 -1.01 -15.89 -34.57
N HIS A 137 0.06 -16.61 -34.24
CA HIS A 137 1.31 -16.68 -35.00
C HIS A 137 1.85 -15.30 -35.45
N PRO A 138 2.05 -14.35 -34.51
CA PRO A 138 2.45 -12.99 -34.84
C PRO A 138 3.83 -12.93 -35.48
N THR A 139 4.01 -11.99 -36.42
CA THR A 139 5.31 -11.62 -36.98
C THR A 139 6.26 -11.08 -35.91
N LEU A 140 7.55 -10.95 -36.21
CA LEU A 140 8.53 -10.38 -35.28
C LEU A 140 8.15 -8.95 -34.84
N ASP A 141 7.71 -8.11 -35.78
CA ASP A 141 7.27 -6.74 -35.45
C ASP A 141 6.03 -6.74 -34.55
N ALA A 142 5.07 -7.64 -34.82
CA ALA A 142 3.91 -7.80 -33.96
C ALA A 142 4.31 -8.28 -32.55
N LYS A 143 5.23 -9.24 -32.43
CA LYS A 143 5.76 -9.70 -31.14
C LYS A 143 6.42 -8.57 -30.36
N ARG A 144 7.24 -7.74 -31.01
CA ARG A 144 7.85 -6.55 -30.40
C ARG A 144 6.79 -5.62 -29.81
N HIS A 145 5.74 -5.31 -30.57
CA HIS A 145 4.65 -4.45 -30.08
C HIS A 145 3.84 -5.09 -28.95
N ILE A 146 3.60 -6.40 -29.01
CA ILE A 146 2.91 -7.15 -27.95
C ILE A 146 3.71 -7.07 -26.65
N VAL A 147 5.02 -7.36 -26.68
CA VAL A 147 5.88 -7.28 -25.48
C VAL A 147 5.91 -5.86 -24.92
N GLN A 148 6.09 -4.84 -25.77
CA GLN A 148 6.12 -3.45 -25.32
C GLN A 148 4.80 -3.04 -24.66
N LYS A 149 3.66 -3.36 -25.29
CA LYS A 149 2.34 -2.93 -24.83
C LYS A 149 1.89 -3.67 -23.58
N PHE A 150 2.05 -5.00 -23.55
CA PHE A 150 1.51 -5.84 -22.49
C PHE A 150 2.53 -6.07 -21.38
N THR A 151 3.71 -6.62 -21.68
CA THR A 151 4.74 -6.87 -20.66
C THR A 151 5.21 -5.55 -20.05
N GLY A 152 5.56 -4.56 -20.87
CA GLY A 152 5.94 -3.24 -20.41
C GLY A 152 4.82 -2.55 -19.63
N GLY A 153 3.61 -2.50 -20.21
CA GLY A 153 2.47 -1.84 -19.57
C GLY A 153 2.04 -2.46 -18.23
N MET A 154 2.10 -3.78 -18.08
CA MET A 154 1.72 -4.47 -16.84
C MET A 154 2.75 -4.33 -15.72
N THR A 155 4.02 -4.12 -16.06
CA THR A 155 5.13 -4.09 -15.08
C THR A 155 5.50 -2.66 -14.67
N GLN A 156 5.26 -1.67 -15.54
CA GLN A 156 5.73 -0.29 -15.35
C GLN A 156 5.28 0.35 -14.03
N PHE A 157 4.01 0.21 -13.66
CA PHE A 157 3.47 0.83 -12.45
C PHE A 157 4.16 0.29 -11.19
N LEU A 158 4.17 -1.04 -11.01
CA LEU A 158 4.72 -1.65 -9.80
C LEU A 158 6.23 -1.43 -9.70
N THR A 159 6.94 -1.46 -10.86
CA THR A 159 8.36 -1.09 -10.93
C THR A 159 8.59 0.30 -10.37
N LYS A 160 7.74 1.27 -10.74
CA LYS A 160 7.90 2.65 -10.27
C LYS A 160 7.51 2.80 -8.79
N ALA A 161 6.50 2.07 -8.34
CA ALA A 161 5.97 2.17 -6.99
C ALA A 161 6.86 1.48 -5.94
N GLN A 162 7.46 0.33 -6.27
CA GLN A 162 8.16 -0.53 -5.31
C GLN A 162 9.50 -1.08 -5.80
N GLY A 163 9.93 -0.71 -7.01
CA GLY A 163 11.09 -1.33 -7.65
C GLY A 163 10.77 -2.70 -8.23
N MET A 164 11.72 -3.26 -8.98
CA MET A 164 11.64 -4.62 -9.53
C MET A 164 12.87 -5.40 -9.07
N PRO A 165 12.71 -6.47 -8.27
CA PRO A 165 13.83 -7.34 -7.90
C PRO A 165 14.44 -8.03 -9.13
N HIS A 166 15.76 -8.26 -9.12
CA HIS A 166 16.47 -8.89 -10.26
C HIS A 166 15.88 -10.24 -10.67
N GLN A 167 15.46 -11.07 -9.70
CA GLN A 167 14.81 -12.35 -9.98
C GLN A 167 13.50 -12.22 -10.79
N ILE A 168 12.78 -11.11 -10.64
CA ILE A 168 11.58 -10.82 -11.43
C ILE A 168 11.96 -10.41 -12.84
N GLU A 169 13.02 -9.61 -12.99
CA GLU A 169 13.58 -9.24 -14.29
C GLU A 169 14.00 -10.50 -15.07
N ASP A 170 14.75 -11.40 -14.44
CA ASP A 170 15.16 -12.69 -15.03
C ASP A 170 13.94 -13.53 -15.46
N ALA A 171 12.89 -13.56 -14.63
CA ALA A 171 11.66 -14.28 -14.94
C ALA A 171 10.94 -13.66 -16.15
N LEU A 172 10.86 -12.33 -16.24
CA LEU A 172 10.26 -11.63 -17.38
C LEU A 172 11.03 -11.90 -18.67
N VAL A 173 12.37 -11.82 -18.63
CA VAL A 173 13.22 -12.12 -19.78
C VAL A 173 12.94 -13.54 -20.29
N LYS A 174 12.92 -14.54 -19.38
CA LYS A 174 12.61 -15.94 -19.74
C LYS A 174 11.20 -16.13 -20.32
N ILE A 175 10.22 -15.34 -19.88
CA ILE A 175 8.84 -15.41 -20.40
C ILE A 175 8.71 -14.76 -21.78
N THR A 176 9.55 -13.75 -22.07
CA THR A 176 9.51 -13.01 -23.34
C THR A 176 10.37 -13.58 -24.45
N LEU A 177 11.34 -14.44 -24.12
CA LEU A 177 12.12 -15.25 -25.06
C LEU A 177 11.27 -16.42 -25.61
#